data_AF-A0A3L6M307-F1
#
_entry.id   AF-A0A3L6M307-F1
#
_cell.length_a   1.000
_cell.length_b   1.000
_cell.length_c   1.000
_cell.angle_alpha   90.00
_cell.angle_beta   90.00
_cell.angle_gamma   90.00
#
_symmetry.space_group_name_H-M   'P 1'
#
loop_
_entity.id
_entity.type
_entity.pdbx_description
1 polymer ?
#
loop_
_entity_poly.entity_id
_entity_poly.type
_entity_poly.pdbx_seq_one_letter_code
_entity_poly.pdbx_strand_id
1 'polypeptide(L)'
;MHLYAQASGDCFDTKNYSYPPDMSPFSDILDDWKTLDLTQVHDWVCRLADWHLEQVHVSEDLNEGFDIEQTMLFLYEILCWLRLREWAALESPAGFDHPLMQQSLAKLPEPVSLPIPDTPLLDQVTAKFKQEYPASFA
;
A
#
# COMPACT_ATOMS: atom_id res chain seq x y z
N MET A 1 5.97 5.92 18.70
CA MET A 1 5.68 4.64 18.04
C MET A 1 6.42 4.66 16.72
N HIS A 2 7.55 3.96 16.61
CA HIS A 2 8.30 3.86 15.36
C HIS A 2 7.90 2.56 14.68
N LEU A 3 7.32 2.67 13.48
CA LEU A 3 6.82 1.56 12.66
C LEU A 3 7.96 0.82 11.92
N TYR A 4 9.12 0.66 12.55
CA TYR A 4 10.19 -0.18 11.99
C TYR A 4 10.94 -0.90 13.10
N ALA A 5 11.36 -2.14 12.80
CA ALA A 5 12.30 -2.87 13.64
C ALA A 5 13.64 -2.15 13.57
N GLN A 6 14.12 -1.64 14.70
CA GLN A 6 15.49 -1.12 14.79
C GLN A 6 16.44 -2.32 14.71
N ALA A 7 16.90 -2.65 13.51
CA ALA A 7 17.94 -3.66 13.30
C ALA A 7 19.22 -3.12 13.94
N SER A 8 19.48 -3.53 15.18
CA SER A 8 20.71 -3.23 15.90
C SER A 8 21.84 -4.08 15.32
N GLY A 9 22.81 -3.47 14.63
CA GLY A 9 24.11 -4.11 14.41
C GLY A 9 24.85 -3.66 13.17
N ASP A 10 24.29 -3.89 11.99
CA ASP A 10 25.03 -3.76 10.74
C ASP A 10 24.33 -2.79 9.78
N CYS A 11 25.11 -1.86 9.22
CA CYS A 11 24.62 -0.99 8.15
C CYS A 11 24.44 -1.86 6.89
N PHE A 12 23.21 -1.97 6.39
CA PHE A 12 22.94 -2.67 5.13
C PHE A 12 23.63 -1.91 3.98
N ASP A 13 24.48 -2.61 3.21
CA ASP A 13 25.09 -2.03 2.01
C ASP A 13 24.04 -1.96 0.90
N THR A 14 23.42 -0.79 0.76
CA THR A 14 22.38 -0.52 -0.24
C THR A 14 22.93 0.11 -1.52
N LYS A 15 24.26 0.13 -1.74
CA LYS A 15 24.88 0.85 -2.87
C LYS A 15 24.40 0.41 -4.27
N ASN A 16 23.93 -0.83 -4.38
CA ASN A 16 23.43 -1.42 -5.63
C ASN A 16 21.90 -1.42 -5.72
N TYR A 17 21.19 -0.89 -4.73
CA TYR A 17 19.74 -0.87 -4.72
C TYR A 17 19.27 0.31 -5.58
N SER A 18 18.36 0.04 -6.50
CA SER A 18 17.65 1.06 -7.25
C SER A 18 16.59 1.68 -6.36
N TYR A 19 16.75 2.96 -6.04
CA TYR A 19 15.72 3.75 -5.38
C TYR A 19 15.15 4.76 -6.37
N PRO A 20 13.82 4.94 -6.41
CA PRO A 20 13.27 6.02 -7.20
C PRO A 20 13.75 7.36 -6.61
N PRO A 21 13.97 8.38 -7.46
CA PRO A 21 14.46 9.69 -7.02
C PRO A 21 13.44 10.42 -6.13
N ASP A 22 12.16 10.08 -6.26
CA ASP A 22 11.07 10.52 -5.41
C ASP A 22 10.06 9.39 -5.17
N MET A 23 9.11 9.62 -4.27
CA MET A 23 8.04 8.66 -3.94
C MET A 23 6.74 8.95 -4.70
N SER A 24 6.74 9.83 -5.70
CA SER A 24 5.55 10.04 -6.54
C SER A 24 5.42 8.84 -7.50
N PRO A 25 4.20 8.29 -7.70
CA PRO A 25 2.92 8.87 -7.33
C PRO A 25 2.40 8.47 -5.93
N PHE A 26 3.09 7.62 -5.17
CA PHE A 26 2.62 7.15 -3.86
C PHE A 26 2.41 8.29 -2.85
N SER A 27 3.30 9.27 -2.81
CA SER A 27 3.16 10.44 -1.91
C SER A 27 1.82 11.15 -2.12
N ASP A 28 1.48 11.42 -3.38
CA ASP A 28 0.26 12.16 -3.76
C ASP A 28 -1.00 11.39 -3.34
N ILE A 29 -0.96 10.07 -3.51
CA ILE A 29 -2.07 9.17 -3.18
C ILE A 29 -2.23 9.05 -1.67
N LEU A 30 -1.12 8.99 -0.92
CA LEU A 30 -1.14 8.90 0.53
C LEU A 30 -1.71 10.14 1.21
N ASP A 31 -1.63 11.32 0.58
CA ASP A 31 -2.21 12.55 1.12
C ASP A 31 -3.75 12.52 1.14
N ASP A 32 -4.38 11.81 0.20
CA ASP A 32 -5.85 11.72 0.07
C ASP A 32 -6.34 10.27 -0.11
N TRP A 33 -5.64 9.31 0.51
CA TRP A 33 -5.86 7.89 0.26
C TRP A 33 -7.25 7.37 0.67
N LYS A 34 -7.96 8.12 1.51
CA LYS A 34 -9.32 7.82 2.00
C LYS A 34 -10.43 8.42 1.13
N THR A 35 -10.09 8.98 -0.03
CA THR A 35 -11.08 9.52 -0.96
C THR A 35 -12.22 8.53 -1.22
N LEU A 36 -13.43 9.07 -1.33
CA LEU A 36 -14.64 8.35 -1.73
C LEU A 36 -14.88 8.42 -3.24
N ASP A 37 -14.07 9.21 -3.96
CA ASP A 37 -14.16 9.33 -5.41
C ASP A 37 -13.55 8.10 -6.08
N LEU A 38 -14.41 7.21 -6.58
CA LEU A 38 -13.99 5.98 -7.26
C LEU A 38 -13.29 6.25 -8.60
N THR A 39 -13.58 7.37 -9.26
CA THR A 39 -12.87 7.76 -10.49
C THR A 39 -11.44 8.16 -10.14
N GLN A 40 -11.25 8.93 -9.08
CA GLN A 40 -9.91 9.26 -8.58
C GLN A 40 -9.12 8.01 -8.18
N VAL A 41 -9.74 7.05 -7.50
CA VAL A 41 -9.10 5.75 -7.16
C VAL A 41 -8.70 4.99 -8.42
N HIS A 42 -9.57 4.96 -9.44
CA HIS A 42 -9.26 4.31 -10.72
C HIS A 42 -8.04 4.95 -11.39
N ASP A 43 -8.03 6.27 -11.50
CA ASP A 43 -6.94 7.02 -12.14
C ASP A 43 -5.62 6.83 -11.39
N TRP A 44 -5.65 6.81 -10.06
CA TRP A 44 -4.50 6.51 -9.23
C TRP A 44 -3.96 5.10 -9.42
N VAL A 45 -4.83 4.08 -9.47
CA VAL A 45 -4.40 2.71 -9.76
C VAL A 45 -3.74 2.63 -11.14
N CYS A 46 -4.29 3.28 -12.15
CA CYS A 46 -3.70 3.30 -13.48
C CYS A 46 -2.32 3.98 -13.46
N ARG A 47 -2.21 5.16 -12.84
CA ARG A 47 -0.94 5.89 -12.69
C ARG A 47 0.11 5.10 -11.90
N LEU A 48 -0.30 4.38 -10.86
CA LEU A 48 0.59 3.50 -10.09
C LEU A 48 1.08 2.33 -10.93
N ALA A 49 0.22 1.74 -11.75
CA ALA A 49 0.59 0.62 -12.61
C ALA A 49 1.53 1.05 -13.74
N ASP A 50 1.33 2.24 -14.32
CA ASP A 50 2.28 2.84 -15.26
C ASP A 50 3.64 3.07 -14.58
N TRP A 51 3.65 3.69 -13.40
CA TRP A 51 4.87 3.95 -12.66
C TRP A 51 5.61 2.68 -12.26
N HIS A 52 4.88 1.64 -11.82
CA HIS A 52 5.46 0.32 -11.52
C HIS A 52 6.26 -0.20 -12.72
N LEU A 53 5.66 -0.16 -13.91
CA LEU A 53 6.33 -0.61 -15.15
C LEU A 53 7.54 0.25 -15.51
N GLU A 54 7.54 1.56 -15.22
CA GLU A 54 8.70 2.43 -15.44
C GLU A 54 9.88 2.08 -14.52
N GLN A 55 9.60 1.61 -13.30
CA GLN A 55 10.63 1.19 -12.35
C GLN A 55 11.17 -0.22 -12.61
N VAL A 56 10.54 -0.98 -13.50
CA VAL A 56 11.03 -2.30 -13.90
C VAL A 56 12.28 -2.13 -14.76
N HIS A 57 13.44 -2.46 -14.17
CA HIS A 57 14.72 -2.47 -14.88
C HIS A 57 15.23 -3.89 -15.05
N VAL A 58 15.19 -4.41 -16.27
CA VAL A 58 15.82 -5.69 -16.60
C VAL A 58 17.34 -5.52 -16.48
N SER A 59 17.93 -6.04 -15.41
CA SER A 59 19.38 -6.13 -15.31
C SER A 59 19.88 -7.26 -16.21
N GLU A 60 21.02 -7.07 -16.87
CA GLU A 60 21.65 -8.13 -17.67
C GLU A 60 22.25 -9.24 -16.79
N ASP A 61 22.38 -8.99 -15.47
CA ASP A 61 23.02 -9.87 -14.51
C ASP A 61 21.92 -10.65 -13.75
N LEU A 62 21.37 -11.66 -14.43
CA LEU A 62 20.32 -12.57 -13.94
C LEU A 62 20.78 -13.49 -12.80
N ASN A 63 21.39 -12.95 -11.75
CA ASN A 63 21.61 -13.69 -10.51
C ASN A 63 20.35 -13.60 -9.63
N GLU A 64 19.41 -14.50 -9.94
CA GLU A 64 18.39 -15.11 -9.06
C GLU A 64 17.90 -14.27 -7.86
N GLY A 65 16.95 -13.36 -8.10
CA GLY A 65 16.05 -12.86 -7.05
C GLY A 65 15.24 -11.67 -7.51
N PHE A 66 13.89 -11.78 -7.49
CA PHE A 66 12.84 -10.78 -7.80
C PHE A 66 12.98 -9.89 -9.07
N ASP A 67 14.13 -9.92 -9.74
CA ASP A 67 14.50 -9.15 -10.92
C ASP A 67 14.40 -10.01 -12.20
N ILE A 68 13.49 -10.99 -12.20
CA ILE A 68 13.07 -11.66 -13.43
C ILE A 68 11.79 -11.00 -13.94
N GLU A 69 11.66 -10.87 -15.26
CA GLU A 69 10.53 -10.23 -15.96
C GLU A 69 9.15 -10.72 -15.44
N GLN A 70 9.09 -11.96 -14.97
CA GLN A 70 7.87 -12.61 -14.45
C GLN A 70 7.47 -12.14 -13.04
N THR A 71 8.43 -11.75 -12.18
CA THR A 71 8.16 -11.21 -10.83
C THR A 71 7.94 -9.71 -10.85
N MET A 72 8.46 -9.02 -11.85
CA MET A 72 8.29 -7.60 -12.12
C MET A 72 6.88 -7.20 -12.60
N LEU A 73 5.96 -8.16 -12.74
CA LEU A 73 4.55 -7.93 -13.07
C LEU A 73 3.64 -8.03 -11.83
N PHE A 74 4.20 -8.34 -10.66
CA PHE A 74 3.43 -8.44 -9.41
C PHE A 74 3.28 -7.06 -8.76
N LEU A 75 2.07 -6.53 -8.87
CA LEU A 75 1.64 -5.24 -8.32
C LEU A 75 1.31 -5.30 -6.82
N TYR A 76 2.20 -5.87 -6.00
CA TYR A 76 1.88 -6.13 -4.60
C TYR A 76 1.57 -4.84 -3.83
N GLU A 77 2.23 -3.74 -4.15
CA GLU A 77 2.04 -2.44 -3.51
C GLU A 77 0.68 -1.81 -3.83
N ILE A 78 0.21 -1.94 -5.08
CA ILE A 78 -1.13 -1.48 -5.49
C ILE A 78 -2.20 -2.33 -4.81
N LEU A 79 -2.03 -3.66 -4.83
CA LEU A 79 -2.96 -4.59 -4.20
C LEU A 79 -3.00 -4.40 -2.67
N CYS A 80 -1.86 -4.15 -2.03
CA CYS A 80 -1.80 -3.84 -0.60
C CYS A 80 -2.59 -2.57 -0.29
N TRP A 81 -2.48 -1.52 -1.10
CA TRP A 81 -3.25 -0.30 -0.90
C TRP A 81 -4.77 -0.53 -1.07
N LEU A 82 -5.20 -1.29 -2.08
CA LEU A 82 -6.61 -1.65 -2.25
C LEU A 82 -7.14 -2.48 -1.07
N ARG A 83 -6.36 -3.41 -0.52
CA ARG A 83 -6.71 -4.17 0.70
C ARG A 83 -6.82 -3.26 1.93
N LEU A 84 -5.97 -2.24 2.06
CA LEU A 84 -6.10 -1.25 3.15
C LEU A 84 -7.40 -0.47 3.04
N ARG A 85 -7.84 -0.12 1.82
CA ARG A 85 -9.14 0.51 1.60
C ARG A 85 -10.29 -0.41 2.02
N GLU A 86 -10.26 -1.69 1.64
CA GLU A 86 -11.25 -2.68 2.09
C GLU A 86 -11.34 -2.77 3.62
N TRP A 87 -10.20 -2.84 4.31
CA TRP A 87 -10.16 -2.87 5.78
C TRP A 87 -10.64 -1.57 6.43
N ALA A 88 -10.52 -0.44 5.73
CA ALA A 88 -11.07 0.85 6.15
C ALA A 88 -12.56 1.02 5.79
N ALA A 89 -13.22 -0.02 5.26
CA ALA A 89 -14.59 0.03 4.74
C ALA A 89 -14.80 1.06 3.62
N LEU A 90 -13.76 1.30 2.82
CA LEU A 90 -13.80 2.16 1.64
C LEU A 90 -14.00 1.29 0.39
N GLU A 91 -14.93 1.69 -0.47
CA GLU A 91 -15.15 1.03 -1.74
C GLU A 91 -13.98 1.28 -2.71
N SER A 92 -13.78 0.32 -3.62
CA SER A 92 -12.84 0.41 -4.73
C SER A 92 -13.56 0.07 -6.03
N PRO A 93 -13.11 0.58 -7.19
CA PRO A 93 -13.66 0.21 -8.48
C PRO A 93 -13.72 -1.31 -8.68
N ALA A 94 -14.78 -1.80 -9.32
CA ALA A 94 -14.94 -3.23 -9.62
C ALA A 94 -13.90 -3.75 -10.64
N GLY A 95 -13.26 -2.85 -11.38
CA GLY A 95 -12.21 -3.13 -12.34
C GLY A 95 -11.45 -1.86 -12.74
N PHE A 96 -10.31 -2.06 -13.39
CA PHE A 96 -9.42 -0.99 -13.84
C PHE A 96 -9.09 -1.18 -15.33
N ASP A 97 -8.89 -0.08 -16.03
CA ASP A 97 -8.66 -0.09 -17.48
C ASP A 97 -7.22 -0.43 -17.83
N HIS A 98 -6.29 -0.24 -16.88
CA HIS A 98 -4.87 -0.52 -17.09
C HIS A 98 -4.61 -2.02 -17.37
N PRO A 99 -3.89 -2.39 -18.45
CA PRO A 99 -3.68 -3.79 -18.85
C PRO A 99 -3.05 -4.68 -17.77
N LEU A 100 -2.17 -4.11 -16.94
CA LEU A 100 -1.53 -4.83 -15.83
C LEU A 100 -2.54 -5.19 -14.73
N MET A 101 -3.58 -4.40 -14.54
CA MET A 101 -4.66 -4.66 -13.59
C MET A 101 -5.71 -5.65 -14.10
N GLN A 102 -5.68 -5.98 -15.40
CA GLN A 102 -6.57 -6.97 -16.01
C GLN A 102 -6.02 -8.39 -15.92
N GLN A 103 -4.78 -8.56 -15.44
CA GLN A 103 -4.14 -9.85 -15.26
C GLN A 103 -4.79 -10.65 -14.14
N SER A 104 -4.71 -11.98 -14.21
CA SER A 104 -5.18 -12.86 -13.13
C SER A 104 -4.47 -12.60 -11.79
N LEU A 105 -3.22 -12.15 -11.85
CA LEU A 105 -2.39 -11.81 -10.69
C LEU A 105 -2.78 -10.47 -10.03
N ALA A 106 -3.48 -9.59 -10.74
CA ALA A 106 -3.94 -8.31 -10.21
C ALA A 106 -5.30 -8.40 -9.50
N LYS A 107 -5.72 -9.62 -9.14
CA LYS A 107 -6.92 -9.86 -8.36
C LYS A 107 -6.57 -9.95 -6.89
N LEU A 108 -7.27 -9.18 -6.08
CA LEU A 108 -7.23 -9.38 -4.64
C LEU A 108 -7.74 -10.80 -4.33
N PRO A 109 -7.04 -11.56 -3.49
CA PRO A 109 -7.58 -12.81 -2.95
C PRO A 109 -8.83 -12.50 -2.13
N GLU A 110 -9.62 -13.53 -1.83
CA GLU A 110 -10.84 -13.40 -1.03
C GLU A 110 -10.64 -12.49 0.20
N PRO A 111 -11.62 -11.64 0.55
CA PRO A 111 -11.50 -10.71 1.66
C PRO A 111 -11.10 -11.45 2.93
N VAL A 112 -9.93 -11.10 3.46
CA VAL A 112 -9.45 -11.60 4.74
C VAL A 112 -9.85 -10.56 5.78
N SER A 113 -10.66 -10.95 6.76
CA SER A 113 -10.96 -10.07 7.88
C SER A 113 -9.67 -9.77 8.62
N LEU A 114 -9.43 -8.48 8.89
CA LEU A 114 -8.34 -8.10 9.77
C LEU A 114 -8.72 -8.58 11.19
N PRO A 115 -7.94 -9.47 11.83
CA PRO A 115 -8.26 -9.92 13.18
C PRO A 115 -8.00 -8.74 14.14
N ILE A 116 -9.06 -8.00 14.45
CA ILE A 116 -9.00 -6.91 15.42
C ILE A 116 -8.98 -7.56 16.82
N PRO A 117 -7.90 -7.40 17.59
CA PRO A 117 -7.86 -7.94 18.94
C PRO A 117 -8.90 -7.22 19.80
N ASP A 118 -9.55 -7.97 20.70
CA ASP A 118 -10.39 -7.36 21.73
C ASP A 118 -9.50 -6.55 22.69
N THR A 119 -9.78 -5.27 22.85
CA THR A 119 -8.97 -4.34 23.65
C THR A 119 -9.82 -3.56 24.66
N PRO A 120 -10.49 -4.25 25.60
CA PRO A 120 -11.52 -3.64 26.46
C PRO A 120 -10.98 -2.50 27.35
N LEU A 121 -9.69 -2.55 27.71
CA LEU A 121 -9.04 -1.46 28.45
C LEU A 121 -8.80 -0.22 27.58
N LEU A 122 -8.39 -0.41 26.32
CA LEU A 122 -8.18 0.69 25.37
C LEU A 122 -9.51 1.36 25.03
N ASP A 123 -10.58 0.56 24.88
CA ASP A 123 -11.93 1.08 24.65
C ASP A 123 -12.44 1.92 25.82
N GLN A 124 -12.22 1.47 27.05
CA GLN A 124 -12.56 2.25 28.26
C GLN A 124 -11.78 3.56 28.35
N VAL A 125 -10.47 3.53 28.08
CA VAL A 125 -9.65 4.75 28.05
C VAL A 125 -10.13 5.70 26.96
N THR A 126 -10.42 5.18 25.77
CA THR A 126 -10.92 5.97 24.63
C THR A 126 -12.28 6.60 24.95
N ALA A 127 -13.20 5.85 25.54
CA ALA A 127 -14.51 6.34 25.95
C ALA A 127 -14.40 7.46 27.01
N LYS A 128 -13.56 7.26 28.02
CA LYS A 128 -13.29 8.27 29.04
C LYS A 128 -12.66 9.54 28.44
N PHE A 129 -11.68 9.38 27.56
CA PHE A 129 -11.00 10.51 26.93
C PHE A 129 -11.93 11.31 26.01
N LYS A 130 -12.83 10.65 25.28
CA LYS A 130 -13.91 11.31 24.50
C LYS A 130 -14.90 12.07 25.38
N GLN A 131 -15.20 11.54 26.58
CA GLN A 131 -16.10 12.19 27.53
C GLN A 131 -15.45 13.43 28.19
N GLU A 132 -14.17 13.34 28.56
CA GLU A 132 -13.45 14.43 29.23
C GLU A 132 -12.96 15.52 28.26
N TYR A 133 -12.66 15.16 27.00
CA TYR A 133 -12.11 16.07 26.00
C TYR A 133 -12.86 15.99 24.65
N PRO A 134 -14.16 16.33 24.59
CA PRO A 134 -14.96 16.20 23.38
C PRO A 134 -14.48 17.08 22.22
N ALA A 135 -13.85 18.23 22.51
CA ALA A 135 -13.32 19.15 21.51
C ALA A 135 -12.06 18.63 20.79
N SER A 136 -11.40 17.59 21.32
CA SER A 136 -10.20 16.99 20.71
C SER A 136 -10.50 16.02 19.58
N PHE A 137 -11.78 15.76 19.30
CA PHE A 137 -12.26 14.80 18.29
C PHE A 137 -13.18 15.45 17.23
N ALA A 138 -13.26 16.78 17.22
CA ALA A 138 -14.02 17.56 16.23
C ALA A 138 -13.22 17.81 14.96
#